data_AF-A0AAD7DJ55-F1
#
_entry.id   AF-A0AAD7DJ55-F1
#
_cell.length_a   1.000
_cell.length_b   1.000
_cell.length_c   1.000
_cell.angle_alpha   90.00
_cell.angle_beta   90.00
_cell.angle_gamma   90.00
#
_symmetry.space_group_name_H-M   'P 1'
#
loop_
_entity.id
_entity.type
_entity.pdbx_description
1 polymer ?
#
loop_
_entity_poly.entity_id
_entity_poly.type
_entity_poly.pdbx_seq_one_letter_code
_entity_poly.pdbx_strand_id
1 'polypeptide(L)'
;ASAVLVLWAPCVYNHYHERDAKLRQHFPHLPRLFAKSVFSCAAFNFGPDVWTFKHCDGQNAPFGWCPVTVLGNFDHTKGGHLILWDLELIIEFPAGSTILIPSATIIHSNTPREERASFTQYTPGRLLRFVDNEFHIKSQFASEDPAGYARMCEEKGTCWEMGLGLLSTLDELFEPA
;
A
#
# COMPACT_ATOMS: atom_id res chain seq x y z
N ALA A 1 9.54 -7.24 0.43
CA ALA A 1 8.21 -6.61 0.22
C ALA A 1 7.10 -7.66 0.22
N SER A 2 6.81 -8.36 -0.90
CA SER A 2 5.71 -9.36 -0.97
C SER A 2 5.80 -10.46 0.10
N ALA A 3 7.01 -11.00 0.32
CA ALA A 3 7.26 -12.02 1.35
C ALA A 3 7.00 -11.51 2.78
N VAL A 4 7.21 -10.22 3.04
CA VAL A 4 6.92 -9.61 4.34
C VAL A 4 5.40 -9.44 4.48
N LEU A 5 4.72 -9.01 3.41
CA LEU A 5 3.27 -8.85 3.44
C LEU A 5 2.54 -10.19 3.65
N VAL A 6 2.92 -11.24 2.93
CA VAL A 6 2.27 -12.56 3.10
C VAL A 6 2.52 -13.16 4.48
N LEU A 7 3.67 -12.88 5.10
CA LEU A 7 3.99 -13.36 6.45
C LEU A 7 3.15 -12.65 7.52
N TRP A 8 3.02 -11.32 7.43
CA TRP A 8 2.42 -10.50 8.51
C TRP A 8 0.97 -10.08 8.27
N ALA A 9 0.50 -10.16 7.03
CA ALA A 9 -0.86 -9.80 6.62
C ALA A 9 -1.31 -10.65 5.41
N PRO A 10 -1.40 -11.99 5.57
CA PRO A 10 -1.74 -12.92 4.47
C PRO A 10 -3.08 -12.59 3.81
N CYS A 11 -4.08 -12.15 4.57
CA CYS A 11 -5.38 -11.77 4.01
C CYS A 11 -5.29 -10.51 3.14
N VAL A 12 -4.48 -9.50 3.52
CA VAL A 12 -4.19 -8.34 2.66
C VAL A 12 -3.43 -8.77 1.40
N TYR A 13 -2.45 -9.67 1.53
CA TYR A 13 -1.74 -10.22 0.38
C TYR A 13 -2.69 -10.91 -0.60
N ASN A 14 -3.55 -11.80 -0.12
CA ASN A 14 -4.52 -12.52 -0.94
C ASN A 14 -5.51 -11.55 -1.59
N HIS A 15 -5.98 -10.55 -0.84
CA HIS A 15 -6.83 -9.50 -1.37
C HIS A 15 -6.18 -8.82 -2.58
N TYR A 16 -4.90 -8.46 -2.51
CA TYR A 16 -4.19 -7.88 -3.66
C TYR A 16 -4.00 -8.89 -4.79
N HIS A 17 -3.59 -10.12 -4.46
CA HIS A 17 -3.29 -11.16 -5.45
C HIS A 17 -4.51 -11.52 -6.30
N GLU A 18 -5.67 -11.68 -5.68
CA GLU A 18 -6.92 -12.01 -6.37
C GLU A 18 -7.36 -10.90 -7.33
N ARG A 19 -7.27 -9.62 -6.92
CA ARG A 19 -7.60 -8.49 -7.80
C ARG A 19 -6.58 -8.36 -8.94
N ASP A 20 -5.28 -8.58 -8.67
CA ASP A 20 -4.25 -8.59 -9.71
C ASP A 20 -4.49 -9.71 -10.73
N ALA A 21 -4.90 -10.90 -10.28
CA ALA A 21 -5.24 -12.01 -11.16
C ALA A 21 -6.43 -11.68 -12.08
N LYS A 22 -7.52 -11.13 -11.51
CA LYS A 22 -8.68 -10.66 -12.29
C LYS A 22 -8.29 -9.57 -13.30
N LEU A 23 -7.50 -8.59 -12.86
CA LEU A 23 -7.01 -7.50 -13.73
C LEU A 23 -6.22 -8.03 -14.93
N ARG A 24 -5.36 -9.03 -14.71
CA ARG A 24 -4.55 -9.63 -15.78
C ARG A 24 -5.35 -10.55 -16.69
N GLN A 25 -6.36 -11.22 -16.16
CA GLN A 25 -7.29 -11.97 -17.00
C GLN A 25 -8.06 -11.04 -17.93
N HIS A 26 -8.51 -9.89 -17.42
CA HIS A 26 -9.24 -8.89 -18.21
C HIS A 26 -8.32 -8.14 -19.19
N PHE A 27 -7.09 -7.82 -18.78
CA PHE A 27 -6.10 -7.13 -19.59
C PHE A 27 -4.80 -7.95 -19.72
N PRO A 28 -4.80 -9.02 -20.54
CA PRO A 28 -3.66 -9.96 -20.63
C PRO A 28 -2.38 -9.35 -21.21
N HIS A 29 -2.49 -8.19 -21.86
CA HIS A 29 -1.37 -7.46 -22.44
C HIS A 29 -0.66 -6.53 -21.43
N LEU A 30 -1.22 -6.31 -20.24
CA LEU A 30 -0.59 -5.44 -19.25
C LEU A 30 0.67 -6.10 -18.64
N PRO A 31 1.84 -5.44 -18.70
CA PRO A 31 3.05 -5.99 -18.10
C PRO A 31 2.93 -6.07 -16.57
N ARG A 32 3.70 -6.98 -15.96
CA ARG A 32 3.98 -6.93 -14.52
C ARG A 32 5.06 -5.88 -14.29
N LEU A 33 4.88 -5.01 -13.30
CA LEU A 33 5.94 -4.08 -12.88
C LEU A 33 7.17 -4.85 -12.39
N PHE A 34 6.94 -5.86 -11.53
CA PHE A 34 7.95 -6.83 -11.12
C PHE A 34 7.35 -8.23 -11.12
N ALA A 35 8.11 -9.22 -11.61
CA ALA A 35 7.62 -10.60 -11.77
C ALA A 35 7.13 -11.23 -10.45
N LYS A 36 7.71 -10.84 -9.32
CA LYS A 36 7.43 -11.40 -7.98
C LYS A 36 6.85 -10.38 -6.99
N SER A 37 6.24 -9.31 -7.49
CA SER A 37 5.56 -8.32 -6.64
C SER A 37 4.04 -8.49 -6.67
N VAL A 38 3.42 -8.43 -5.50
CA VAL A 38 1.95 -8.37 -5.34
C VAL A 38 1.43 -6.93 -5.43
N PHE A 39 2.31 -5.94 -5.33
CA PHE A 39 1.97 -4.54 -5.41
C PHE A 39 1.78 -4.11 -6.87
N SER A 40 0.73 -3.35 -7.13
CA SER A 40 0.40 -2.92 -8.50
C SER A 40 1.27 -1.76 -9.00
N CYS A 41 1.84 -0.98 -8.07
CA CYS A 41 2.58 0.25 -8.38
C CYS A 41 3.86 0.34 -7.55
N ALA A 42 4.81 1.14 -8.06
CA ALA A 42 6.01 1.52 -7.32
C ALA A 42 6.45 2.93 -7.69
N ALA A 43 7.17 3.58 -6.78
CA ALA A 43 7.83 4.86 -7.04
C ALA A 43 9.31 4.76 -6.68
N PHE A 44 10.15 5.32 -7.55
CA PHE A 44 11.56 5.51 -7.28
C PHE A 44 11.78 6.98 -6.97
N ASN A 45 12.07 7.29 -5.71
CA ASN A 45 12.40 8.62 -5.27
C ASN A 45 13.93 8.74 -5.31
N PHE A 46 14.44 9.32 -6.40
CA PHE A 46 15.87 9.51 -6.59
C PHE A 46 16.37 10.78 -5.87
N GLY A 47 17.59 10.69 -5.33
CA GLY A 47 18.23 11.72 -4.50
C GLY A 47 18.78 12.94 -5.25
N PRO A 48 19.68 13.71 -4.61
CA PRO A 48 20.46 13.34 -3.42
C PRO A 48 19.75 13.52 -2.07
N ASP A 49 18.69 14.33 -1.98
CA ASP A 49 18.04 14.67 -0.71
C ASP A 49 16.55 14.34 -0.71
N VAL A 50 16.20 13.05 -0.81
CA VAL A 50 14.78 12.66 -0.76
C VAL A 50 14.22 12.78 0.64
N TRP A 51 13.31 13.73 0.81
CA TRP A 51 12.47 13.83 1.99
C TRP A 51 11.07 14.30 1.66
N THR A 52 10.15 14.04 2.59
CA THR A 52 8.74 14.40 2.44
C THR A 52 8.31 15.24 3.63
N PHE A 53 7.48 16.25 3.38
CA PHE A 53 6.72 16.90 4.44
C PHE A 53 5.64 15.96 5.00
N LYS A 54 5.10 16.27 6.18
CA LYS A 54 4.02 15.52 6.84
C LYS A 54 2.84 15.29 5.89
N HIS A 55 2.54 14.03 5.57
CA HIS A 55 1.49 13.67 4.62
C HIS A 55 0.91 12.28 4.88
N CYS A 56 -0.07 11.90 4.06
CA CYS A 56 -0.67 10.58 4.01
C CYS A 56 -0.93 10.22 2.55
N ASP A 57 -0.72 8.96 2.17
CA ASP A 57 -1.00 8.47 0.81
C ASP A 57 -2.47 8.07 0.64
N GLY A 58 -3.39 9.00 0.84
CA GLY A 58 -4.84 8.72 0.90
C GLY A 58 -5.47 8.12 -0.37
N GLN A 59 -4.69 7.88 -1.43
CA GLN A 59 -5.13 7.17 -2.64
C GLN A 59 -4.82 5.66 -2.62
N ASN A 60 -3.96 5.21 -1.70
CA ASN A 60 -3.64 3.80 -1.50
C ASN A 60 -4.79 3.07 -0.80
N ALA A 61 -4.74 1.73 -0.82
CA ALA A 61 -5.72 0.92 -0.08
C ALA A 61 -5.62 1.25 1.42
N PRO A 62 -6.71 1.64 2.11
CA PRO A 62 -6.66 2.07 3.52
C PRO A 62 -6.13 1.01 4.49
N PHE A 63 -6.54 -0.25 4.33
CA PHE A 63 -6.04 -1.41 5.09
C PHE A 63 -4.68 -1.92 4.57
N GLY A 64 -4.20 -1.34 3.48
CA GLY A 64 -3.06 -1.80 2.73
C GLY A 64 -1.73 -1.34 3.33
N TRP A 65 -0.73 -2.21 3.30
CA TRP A 65 0.63 -1.82 3.70
C TRP A 65 1.47 -1.47 2.48
N CYS A 66 2.24 -0.40 2.58
CA CYS A 66 3.12 0.11 1.53
C CYS A 66 4.58 -0.09 1.97
N PRO A 67 5.34 -0.95 1.27
CA PRO A 67 6.77 -1.06 1.49
C PRO A 67 7.50 0.23 1.13
N VAL A 68 8.36 0.69 2.03
CA VAL A 68 9.35 1.74 1.82
C VAL A 68 10.72 1.13 2.05
N THR A 69 11.56 1.10 1.02
CA THR A 69 12.96 0.71 1.10
C THR A 69 13.82 1.97 1.04
N VAL A 70 14.65 2.21 2.04
CA VAL A 70 15.58 3.33 2.04
C VAL A 70 16.85 2.94 1.30
N LEU A 71 17.32 3.85 0.47
CA LEU A 71 18.51 3.69 -0.36
C LEU A 71 19.47 4.85 -0.11
N GLY A 72 20.71 4.70 -0.55
CA GLY A 72 21.71 5.75 -0.44
C GLY A 72 22.85 5.43 0.51
N ASN A 73 23.66 6.45 0.80
CA ASN A 73 24.84 6.34 1.65
C ASN A 73 24.87 7.49 2.65
N PHE A 74 24.29 7.28 3.83
CA PHE A 74 24.18 8.32 4.84
C PHE A 74 24.26 7.76 6.25
N ASP A 75 24.60 8.65 7.18
CA ASP A 75 24.59 8.35 8.61
C ASP A 75 23.17 8.43 9.16
N HIS A 76 22.53 7.27 9.32
CA HIS A 76 21.14 7.15 9.73
C HIS A 76 20.88 7.51 11.20
N THR A 77 21.92 7.71 12.02
CA THR A 77 21.76 8.16 13.41
C THR A 77 21.72 9.69 13.51
N LYS A 78 21.97 10.39 12.38
CA LYS A 78 22.00 11.86 12.30
C LYS A 78 20.84 12.45 11.49
N GLY A 79 20.03 11.63 10.82
CA GLY A 79 18.98 12.10 9.92
C GLY A 79 18.45 11.01 9.00
N GLY A 80 17.54 11.38 8.08
CA GLY A 80 16.87 10.40 7.21
C GLY A 80 15.83 9.53 7.92
N HIS A 81 15.51 9.84 9.18
CA HIS A 81 14.61 9.08 10.05
C HIS A 81 13.19 9.07 9.49
N LEU A 82 12.48 7.97 9.68
CA LEU A 82 11.04 7.89 9.44
C LEU A 82 10.29 8.41 10.66
N ILE A 83 9.29 9.25 10.43
CA ILE A 83 8.40 9.77 11.46
C ILE A 83 7.01 9.20 11.19
N LEU A 84 6.44 8.49 12.16
CA LEU A 84 5.06 8.03 12.17
C LEU A 84 4.31 8.85 13.22
N TRP A 85 3.67 9.93 12.76
CA TRP A 85 3.16 10.99 13.64
C TRP A 85 2.06 10.50 14.57
N ASP A 86 1.12 9.71 14.06
CA ASP A 86 -0.03 9.22 14.84
C ASP A 86 0.38 8.17 15.89
N LEU A 87 1.57 7.57 15.73
CA LEU A 87 2.14 6.61 16.67
C LEU A 87 3.13 7.25 17.64
N GLU A 88 3.43 8.55 17.49
CA GLU A 88 4.47 9.25 18.24
C GLU A 88 5.86 8.58 18.13
N LEU A 89 6.15 7.97 16.98
CA LEU A 89 7.41 7.24 16.73
C LEU A 89 8.33 7.97 15.76
N ILE A 90 9.61 8.04 16.14
CA ILE A 90 10.73 8.40 15.27
C ILE A 90 11.64 7.18 15.18
N ILE A 91 11.90 6.74 13.96
CA ILE A 91 12.64 5.51 13.68
C ILE A 91 13.90 5.89 12.90
N GLU A 92 15.07 5.62 13.48
CA GLU A 92 16.31 5.60 12.72
C GLU A 92 16.17 4.55 11.61
N PHE A 93 16.35 4.97 10.36
CA PHE A 93 16.00 4.14 9.20
C PHE A 93 17.19 3.97 8.26
N PRO A 94 18.04 2.94 8.47
CA PRO A 94 19.27 2.74 7.72
C PRO A 94 19.02 2.45 6.24
N ALA A 95 19.96 2.87 5.38
CA ALA A 95 19.99 2.45 3.98
C ALA A 95 20.03 0.92 3.85
N GLY A 96 19.28 0.37 2.88
CA GLY A 96 19.06 -1.07 2.70
C GLY A 96 17.91 -1.65 3.53
N SER A 97 17.39 -0.90 4.51
CA SER A 97 16.26 -1.34 5.32
C SER A 97 14.94 -1.16 4.59
N THR A 98 13.95 -2.01 4.92
CA THR A 98 12.58 -1.91 4.39
C THR A 98 11.58 -1.97 5.54
N ILE A 99 10.59 -1.08 5.52
CA ILE A 99 9.44 -1.09 6.43
C ILE A 99 8.15 -1.14 5.61
N LEU A 100 7.12 -1.78 6.13
CA LEU A 100 5.78 -1.76 5.55
C LEU A 100 4.88 -0.94 6.49
N ILE A 101 4.26 0.12 5.98
CA ILE A 101 3.38 0.98 6.78
C ILE A 101 2.00 1.11 6.13
N PRO A 102 0.92 1.28 6.91
CA PRO A 102 -0.38 1.63 6.35
C PRO A 102 -0.40 3.10 5.93
N SER A 103 0.28 3.41 4.82
CA SER A 103 0.59 4.79 4.40
C SER A 103 -0.64 5.62 4.04
N ALA A 104 -1.79 4.97 3.80
CA ALA A 104 -3.08 5.58 3.55
C ALA A 104 -3.83 6.05 4.81
N THR A 105 -3.42 5.60 6.00
CA THR A 105 -4.11 5.91 7.26
C THR A 105 -3.20 6.44 8.36
N ILE A 106 -1.88 6.25 8.25
CA ILE A 106 -0.92 6.84 9.18
C ILE A 106 -0.22 8.04 8.53
N ILE A 107 -0.30 9.18 9.21
CA ILE A 107 0.42 10.39 8.83
C ILE A 107 1.91 10.16 9.07
N HIS A 108 2.71 10.35 8.02
CA HIS A 108 4.14 10.07 8.05
C HIS A 108 4.96 11.10 7.27
N SER A 109 6.27 11.09 7.55
CA SER A 109 7.27 11.87 6.82
C SER A 109 8.66 11.28 7.05
N ASN A 110 9.69 11.81 6.40
CA ASN A 110 11.06 11.54 6.79
C ASN A 110 11.88 12.82 6.93
N THR A 111 12.90 12.79 7.79
CA THR A 111 13.80 13.94 7.94
C THR A 111 14.77 14.04 6.74
N PRO A 112 15.25 15.24 6.40
CA PRO A 112 16.24 15.43 5.34
C PRO A 112 17.57 14.73 5.63
N ARG A 113 18.27 14.29 4.57
CA ARG A 113 19.65 13.80 4.64
C ARG A 113 20.26 13.68 3.24
N GLU A 114 21.51 14.10 3.11
CA GLU A 114 22.32 13.97 1.89
C GLU A 114 22.51 12.51 1.49
N GLU A 115 22.55 12.28 0.18
CA GLU A 115 22.67 10.98 -0.47
C GLU A 115 21.57 9.98 -0.09
N ARG A 116 20.40 10.44 0.40
CA ARG A 116 19.24 9.59 0.69
C ARG A 116 18.32 9.49 -0.52
N ALA A 117 17.97 8.26 -0.87
CA ALA A 117 16.94 7.92 -1.85
C ALA A 117 15.95 6.93 -1.24
N SER A 118 14.84 6.65 -1.92
CA SER A 118 13.94 5.58 -1.50
C SER A 118 13.22 4.93 -2.67
N PHE A 119 12.82 3.69 -2.45
CA PHE A 119 11.97 2.94 -3.35
C PHE A 119 10.72 2.50 -2.60
N THR A 120 9.54 2.84 -3.13
CA THR A 120 8.27 2.48 -2.50
C THR A 120 7.45 1.59 -3.42
N GLN A 121 6.65 0.71 -2.84
CA GLN A 121 5.65 -0.09 -3.53
C GLN A 121 4.30 0.14 -2.86
N TYR A 122 3.22 0.12 -3.64
CA TYR A 122 1.88 0.40 -3.13
C TYR A 122 0.81 -0.15 -4.08
N THR A 123 -0.42 -0.23 -3.58
CA THR A 123 -1.60 -0.61 -4.35
C THR A 123 -2.66 0.47 -4.19
N PRO A 124 -3.03 1.22 -5.26
CA PRO A 124 -4.08 2.22 -5.19
C PRO A 124 -5.44 1.59 -4.85
N GLY A 125 -6.15 2.16 -3.87
CA GLY A 125 -7.49 1.67 -3.51
C GLY A 125 -8.52 1.90 -4.63
N ARG A 126 -8.25 2.85 -5.55
CA ARG A 126 -9.06 3.04 -6.77
C ARG A 126 -8.91 1.87 -7.75
N LEU A 127 -7.73 1.26 -7.84
CA LEU A 127 -7.50 0.11 -8.71
C LEU A 127 -8.25 -1.13 -8.21
N LEU A 128 -8.22 -1.38 -6.89
CA LEU A 128 -8.98 -2.47 -6.28
C LEU A 128 -10.48 -2.32 -6.54
N ARG A 129 -11.03 -1.13 -6.27
CA ARG A 129 -12.44 -0.82 -6.54
C ARG A 129 -12.81 -0.93 -8.01
N PHE A 130 -11.90 -0.57 -8.92
CA PHE A 130 -12.14 -0.72 -10.35
C PHE A 130 -12.34 -2.21 -10.72
N VAL A 131 -11.52 -3.10 -10.15
CA VAL A 131 -11.68 -4.55 -10.33
C VAL A 131 -12.95 -5.07 -9.65
N ASP A 132 -13.25 -4.64 -8.43
CA ASP A 132 -14.44 -5.07 -7.68
C ASP A 132 -15.75 -4.57 -8.34
N ASN A 133 -15.70 -3.47 -9.08
CA ASN A 133 -16.82 -2.91 -9.85
C ASN A 133 -16.87 -3.45 -11.29
N GLU A 134 -16.41 -4.69 -11.52
CA GLU A 134 -16.44 -5.33 -12.84
C GLU A 134 -15.80 -4.48 -13.94
N PHE A 135 -14.70 -3.78 -13.62
CA PHE A 135 -13.96 -2.92 -14.55
C PHE A 135 -14.71 -1.67 -15.04
N HIS A 136 -15.65 -1.16 -14.24
CA HIS A 136 -16.31 0.11 -14.49
C HIS A 136 -15.69 1.25 -13.67
N ILE A 137 -15.46 2.39 -14.32
CA ILE A 137 -15.29 3.65 -13.60
C ILE A 137 -16.64 4.11 -13.05
N LYS A 138 -16.63 4.93 -11.99
CA LYS A 138 -17.85 5.32 -11.25
C LYS A 138 -19.00 5.82 -12.14
N SER A 139 -18.70 6.69 -13.11
CA SER A 139 -19.70 7.25 -14.02
C SER A 139 -20.30 6.21 -14.95
N GLN A 140 -19.47 5.31 -15.47
CA GLN A 140 -19.87 4.20 -16.34
C GLN A 140 -20.71 3.19 -15.55
N PHE A 141 -20.30 2.85 -14.33
CA PHE A 141 -21.03 1.90 -13.49
C PHE A 141 -22.45 2.42 -13.19
N ALA A 142 -22.58 3.70 -12.85
CA ALA A 142 -23.86 4.33 -12.58
C ALA A 142 -24.80 4.35 -13.79
N SER A 143 -24.26 4.43 -15.01
CA SER A 143 -25.07 4.42 -16.24
C SER A 143 -25.41 3.02 -16.75
N GLU A 144 -24.47 2.08 -16.69
CA GLU A 144 -24.60 0.75 -17.30
C GLU A 144 -25.24 -0.28 -16.36
N ASP A 145 -24.97 -0.20 -15.05
CA ASP A 145 -25.62 -1.01 -14.02
C ASP A 145 -25.97 -0.16 -12.78
N PRO A 146 -27.09 0.59 -12.84
CA PRO A 146 -27.56 1.40 -11.72
C PRO A 146 -27.79 0.60 -10.43
N ALA A 147 -28.21 -0.66 -10.55
CA ALA A 147 -28.49 -1.52 -9.40
C ALA A 147 -27.18 -1.97 -8.71
N GLY A 148 -26.16 -2.37 -9.48
CA GLY A 148 -24.82 -2.63 -8.95
C GLY A 148 -24.17 -1.40 -8.35
N TYR A 149 -24.31 -0.24 -9.00
CA TYR A 149 -23.83 1.02 -8.45
C TYR A 149 -24.48 1.39 -7.12
N ALA A 150 -25.79 1.14 -6.97
CA ALA A 150 -26.51 1.36 -5.70
C ALA A 150 -25.96 0.46 -4.58
N ARG A 151 -25.80 -0.85 -4.84
CA ARG A 151 -25.20 -1.81 -3.88
C ARG A 151 -23.78 -1.37 -3.47
N MET A 152 -22.92 -1.03 -4.43
CA MET A 152 -21.58 -0.51 -4.14
C MET A 152 -21.62 0.79 -3.31
N CYS A 153 -22.64 1.63 -3.46
CA CYS A 153 -22.78 2.83 -2.62
C CYS A 153 -23.19 2.49 -1.19
N GLU A 154 -24.05 1.50 -0.98
CA GLU A 154 -24.45 1.01 0.34
C GLU A 154 -23.26 0.39 1.09
N GLU A 155 -22.47 -0.45 0.42
CA GLU A 155 -21.29 -1.13 0.98
C GLU A 155 -20.16 -0.18 1.40
N LYS A 156 -20.13 1.07 0.90
CA LYS A 156 -19.12 2.05 1.31
C LYS A 156 -19.16 2.34 2.82
N GLY A 157 -20.34 2.24 3.43
CA GLY A 157 -20.51 2.50 4.87
C GLY A 157 -19.81 1.47 5.75
N THR A 158 -19.61 0.25 5.26
CA THR A 158 -19.06 -0.89 6.01
C THR A 158 -17.69 -1.35 5.47
N CYS A 159 -17.18 -0.70 4.43
CA CYS A 159 -15.89 -1.02 3.83
C CYS A 159 -14.72 -0.99 4.82
N TRP A 160 -14.81 -0.17 5.88
CA TRP A 160 -13.81 -0.12 6.94
C TRP A 160 -13.79 -1.41 7.78
N GLU A 161 -14.93 -2.04 8.03
CA GLU A 161 -15.04 -3.30 8.79
C GLU A 161 -14.35 -4.43 8.03
N MET A 162 -14.62 -4.51 6.72
CA MET A 162 -13.93 -5.44 5.82
C MET A 162 -12.42 -5.20 5.84
N GLY A 163 -11.99 -3.93 5.73
CA GLY A 163 -10.57 -3.59 5.76
C GLY A 163 -9.87 -4.00 7.06
N LEU A 164 -10.52 -3.78 8.22
CA LEU A 164 -9.99 -4.21 9.51
C LEU A 164 -9.94 -5.74 9.61
N GLY A 165 -10.95 -6.44 9.10
CA GLY A 165 -10.98 -7.92 9.08
C GLY A 165 -9.91 -8.56 8.19
N LEU A 166 -9.22 -7.80 7.34
CA LEU A 166 -8.07 -8.29 6.57
C LEU A 166 -6.74 -8.21 7.34
N LEU A 167 -6.68 -7.43 8.42
CA LEU A 167 -5.46 -7.30 9.22
C LEU A 167 -5.34 -8.47 10.19
N SER A 168 -4.14 -9.02 10.31
CA SER A 168 -3.88 -10.10 11.26
C SER A 168 -3.94 -9.61 12.69
N THR A 169 -4.56 -10.42 13.54
CA THR A 169 -4.46 -10.34 14.99
C THR A 169 -3.13 -10.94 15.46
N LEU A 170 -2.74 -10.65 16.71
CA LEU A 170 -1.53 -11.27 17.28
C LEU A 170 -1.68 -12.79 17.42
N ASP A 171 -2.87 -13.28 17.78
CA ASP A 171 -3.13 -14.70 17.95
C ASP A 171 -2.93 -15.46 16.63
N GLU A 172 -3.43 -14.93 15.51
CA GLU A 172 -3.22 -15.49 14.16
C GLU A 172 -1.75 -15.52 13.72
N LEU A 173 -0.91 -14.65 14.27
CA LEU A 173 0.54 -14.61 13.98
C LEU A 173 1.34 -15.57 14.85
N PHE A 174 0.92 -15.79 16.10
CA PHE A 174 1.59 -16.70 17.03
C PHE A 174 1.14 -18.15 16.89
N GLU A 175 -0.07 -18.38 16.42
CA GLU A 175 -0.63 -19.70 16.13
C GLU A 175 -1.08 -19.76 14.66
N PRO A 176 -0.12 -19.88 13.71
CA PRO A 176 -0.47 -20.03 12.30
C PRO A 176 -1.28 -21.32 12.12
N ALA A 177 -2.50 -21.19 11.57
CA ALA A 177 -3.40 -22.31 11.27
C ALA A 177 -2.81 -23.34 10.30
#